data_AF-A0A7T0G2Z1-F1
#
_entry.id   AF-A0A7T0G2Z1-F1
#
_cell.length_a   1.000
_cell.length_b   1.000
_cell.length_c   1.000
_cell.angle_alpha   90.00
_cell.angle_beta   90.00
_cell.angle_gamma   90.00
#
_symmetry.space_group_name_H-M   'P 1'
#
loop_
_entity.id
_entity.type
_entity.pdbx_description
1 polymer ?
#
loop_
_entity_poly.entity_id
_entity_poly.type
_entity_poly.pdbx_seq_one_letter_code
_entity_poly.pdbx_strand_id
1 'polypeptide(L)'
;MKDQLNLCVEKLKNVQTIEPKDNSPEEERARLINVIQKQIPKLPLALNEVYEKISKQETDPKIKIRSLQNIGELFKKMKQEIARISEDQYEAKLEIYRQEIFKSIDIVLDPIDFLVPNVRHEIAHLERFYSQASNADNPILPELLDLIEKAEGRDITLSQFLNGYEEKGARVRGYSEIRVLNRQFSPFQFYENSPDAYWPVNSSYNQMCKTIEPLLQERKAEPELGKFLYRVKNKELSVVKMNDIFKVNKFLSELVKKTGKKYSYRKEVKKIKSMLQDFVALQKSLIVYNDDELEKKEKIILYRLSTEAEKSRLNIILDEAKKYIEAKELSFARLDMIFSKLFNKDFNIVVQEKSAEDITISITPHHENKYGRDILERINIIVQEIDYWYPDETKQLLFQNLSQITKKIQADEPIDKKEFLSLMKKYDQEIETNIRNTYPDKIRELNTVFLAFQKMFGGKMERERLEKRLEDKSLWAFITPMVKSISRNLSVLASGNASLKKNVNKFTFLQPASEELNQLIYDLAMQMFVLFDGVEGRSVTNMTNILSTFNDCHDISALWASFVYYSKKTAMPNLAVNERVVIQMSQNPRCKTLLAEMFPES
;
A
#
# COMPACT_ATOMS: atom_id res chain seq x y z
N MET A 1 16.82 -16.86 40.87
CA MET A 1 15.36 -17.10 41.05
C MET A 1 15.02 -18.53 41.46
N LYS A 2 15.39 -19.58 40.70
CA LYS A 2 15.07 -20.99 41.03
C LYS A 2 15.56 -21.41 42.42
N ASP A 3 16.80 -21.09 42.76
CA ASP A 3 17.39 -21.44 44.06
C ASP A 3 16.67 -20.72 45.22
N GLN A 4 16.24 -19.48 45.00
CA GLN A 4 15.48 -18.72 46.00
C GLN A 4 14.09 -19.29 46.26
N LEU A 5 13.40 -19.76 45.21
CA LEU A 5 12.13 -20.49 45.38
C LEU A 5 12.33 -21.80 46.14
N ASN A 6 13.44 -22.52 45.89
CA ASN A 6 13.78 -23.73 46.64
C ASN A 6 14.05 -23.42 48.12
N LEU A 7 14.77 -22.33 48.41
CA LEU A 7 15.04 -21.89 49.78
C LEU A 7 13.76 -21.46 50.52
N CYS A 8 12.79 -20.83 49.84
CA CYS A 8 11.46 -20.59 50.39
C CYS A 8 10.75 -21.90 50.78
N VAL A 9 10.82 -22.92 49.92
CA VAL A 9 10.23 -24.24 50.19
C VAL A 9 10.91 -24.92 51.38
N GLU A 10 12.23 -24.86 51.48
CA GLU A 10 12.97 -25.44 52.61
C GLU A 10 12.65 -24.73 53.93
N LYS A 11 12.52 -23.40 53.91
CA LYS A 11 12.09 -22.63 55.09
C LYS A 11 10.68 -22.99 55.54
N LEU A 12 9.73 -23.11 54.60
CA LEU A 12 8.37 -23.53 54.89
C LEU A 12 8.28 -24.99 55.37
N LYS A 13 9.23 -25.87 55.02
CA LYS A 13 9.30 -27.22 55.57
C LYS A 13 9.78 -27.25 57.02
N ASN A 14 10.69 -26.35 57.39
CA ASN A 14 11.43 -26.41 58.64
C ASN A 14 10.91 -25.44 59.73
N VAL A 15 10.00 -24.51 59.39
CA VAL A 15 9.40 -23.60 60.37
C VAL A 15 8.48 -24.38 61.34
N GLN A 16 8.55 -24.09 62.63
CA GLN A 16 7.81 -24.84 63.66
C GLN A 16 6.31 -24.52 63.64
N THR A 17 5.95 -23.30 63.26
CA THR A 17 4.59 -22.77 63.27
C THR A 17 4.23 -22.26 61.88
N ILE A 18 3.04 -22.63 61.42
CA ILE A 18 2.40 -22.15 60.18
C ILE A 18 1.04 -21.63 60.60
N GLU A 19 0.70 -20.41 60.20
CA GLU A 19 -0.62 -19.86 60.48
C GLU A 19 -1.67 -20.57 59.62
N PRO A 20 -2.64 -21.30 60.21
CA PRO A 20 -3.68 -21.96 59.47
C PRO A 20 -4.74 -20.94 59.03
N LYS A 21 -5.22 -21.06 57.79
CA LYS A 21 -6.41 -20.33 57.30
C LYS A 21 -7.68 -21.12 57.59
N ASP A 22 -8.04 -22.01 56.67
CA ASP A 22 -9.26 -22.83 56.71
C ASP A 22 -8.95 -24.34 56.92
N ASN A 23 -7.66 -24.71 56.97
CA ASN A 23 -7.17 -26.10 57.03
C ASN A 23 -6.24 -26.32 58.24
N SER A 24 -5.85 -27.57 58.51
CA SER A 24 -4.80 -27.86 59.50
C SER A 24 -3.44 -27.23 59.10
N PRO A 25 -2.56 -26.91 60.07
CA PRO A 25 -1.24 -26.33 59.77
C PRO A 25 -0.40 -27.14 58.79
N GLU A 26 -0.49 -28.47 58.85
CA GLU A 26 0.21 -29.39 57.94
C GLU A 26 -0.38 -29.38 56.52
N GLU A 27 -1.70 -29.30 56.39
CA GLU A 27 -2.38 -29.18 55.09
C GLU A 27 -2.12 -27.81 54.45
N GLU A 28 -2.13 -26.74 55.23
CA GLU A 28 -1.79 -25.41 54.73
C GLU A 28 -0.31 -25.35 54.33
N ARG A 29 0.60 -25.95 55.12
CA ARG A 29 2.02 -26.10 54.74
C ARG A 29 2.18 -26.83 53.40
N ALA A 30 1.48 -27.94 53.21
CA ALA A 30 1.53 -28.70 51.96
C ALA A 30 0.99 -27.88 50.78
N ARG A 31 -0.10 -27.14 50.99
CA ARG A 31 -0.67 -26.22 50.00
C ARG A 31 0.32 -25.11 49.61
N LEU A 32 0.91 -24.41 50.59
CA LEU A 32 1.87 -23.32 50.36
C LEU A 32 3.11 -23.80 49.60
N ILE A 33 3.66 -24.94 49.98
CA ILE A 33 4.78 -25.58 49.27
C ILE A 33 4.40 -25.89 47.82
N ASN A 34 3.20 -26.44 47.59
CA ASN A 34 2.72 -26.77 46.24
C ASN A 34 2.55 -25.52 45.37
N VAL A 35 2.08 -24.39 45.94
CA VAL A 35 1.98 -23.11 45.22
C VAL A 35 3.36 -22.67 44.71
N ILE A 36 4.39 -22.68 45.57
CA ILE A 36 5.74 -22.28 45.18
C ILE A 36 6.37 -23.27 44.19
N GLN A 37 6.21 -24.57 44.43
CA GLN A 37 6.76 -25.62 43.57
C GLN A 37 6.15 -25.60 42.16
N LYS A 38 4.88 -25.23 42.01
CA LYS A 38 4.24 -25.04 40.70
C LYS A 38 4.84 -23.90 39.87
N GLN A 39 5.57 -22.97 40.48
CA GLN A 39 6.21 -21.86 39.75
C GLN A 39 7.58 -22.22 39.17
N ILE A 40 8.32 -23.11 39.84
CA ILE A 40 9.66 -23.56 39.42
C ILE A 40 9.71 -24.08 37.97
N PRO A 41 8.82 -24.99 37.50
CA PRO A 41 8.88 -25.51 36.14
C PRO A 41 8.49 -24.49 35.07
N LYS A 42 7.89 -23.35 35.44
CA LYS A 42 7.52 -22.29 34.50
C LYS A 42 8.69 -21.35 34.18
N LEU A 43 9.71 -21.29 35.05
CA LEU A 43 10.87 -20.41 34.86
C LEU A 43 11.71 -20.77 33.61
N PRO A 44 12.04 -22.05 33.33
CA PRO A 44 12.76 -22.41 32.12
C PRO A 44 11.97 -22.12 30.84
N LEU A 45 10.63 -22.25 30.88
CA LEU A 45 9.76 -21.92 29.75
C LEU A 45 9.80 -20.42 29.45
N ALA A 46 9.71 -19.58 30.48
CA ALA A 46 9.84 -18.13 30.34
C ALA A 46 11.23 -17.72 29.82
N LEU A 47 12.31 -18.34 30.31
CA LEU A 47 13.67 -18.13 29.82
C LEU A 47 13.82 -18.48 28.34
N ASN A 48 13.32 -19.65 27.93
CA ASN A 48 13.33 -20.05 26.52
C ASN A 48 12.54 -19.06 25.65
N GLU A 49 11.42 -18.57 26.15
CA GLU A 49 10.62 -17.57 25.43
C GLU A 49 11.38 -16.24 25.25
N VAL A 50 12.14 -15.81 26.26
CA VAL A 50 13.03 -14.64 26.16
C VAL A 50 14.14 -14.87 25.13
N TYR A 51 14.87 -15.98 25.21
CA TYR A 51 16.01 -16.26 24.33
C TYR A 51 15.60 -16.52 22.87
N GLU A 52 14.51 -17.25 22.64
CA GLU A 52 14.10 -17.65 21.29
C GLU A 52 13.34 -16.56 20.54
N LYS A 53 12.58 -15.71 21.26
CA LYS A 53 11.64 -14.76 20.64
C LYS A 53 11.96 -13.30 20.92
N ILE A 54 12.43 -12.96 22.13
CA ILE A 54 12.61 -11.56 22.53
C ILE A 54 14.02 -11.06 22.17
N SER A 55 15.07 -11.80 22.50
CA SER A 55 16.47 -11.35 22.31
C SER A 55 16.95 -11.35 20.86
N LYS A 56 16.25 -12.02 19.95
CA LYS A 56 16.61 -12.03 18.52
C LYS A 56 16.14 -10.74 17.83
N GLN A 57 17.08 -10.00 17.23
CA GLN A 57 16.78 -8.73 16.56
C GLN A 57 15.73 -8.88 15.45
N GLU A 58 15.77 -9.96 14.67
CA GLU A 58 14.90 -10.19 13.51
C GLU A 58 13.48 -10.70 13.83
N THR A 59 13.14 -10.95 15.10
CA THR A 59 11.82 -11.50 15.43
C THR A 59 10.73 -10.46 15.26
N ASP A 60 9.62 -10.86 14.64
CA ASP A 60 8.40 -10.04 14.48
C ASP A 60 8.01 -9.43 15.85
N PRO A 61 7.93 -8.10 15.95
CA PRO A 61 7.62 -7.43 17.20
C PRO A 61 6.25 -7.77 17.79
N LYS A 62 5.29 -8.22 16.98
CA LYS A 62 4.02 -8.80 17.48
C LYS A 62 4.28 -10.02 18.36
N ILE A 63 5.16 -10.90 17.90
CA ILE A 63 5.56 -12.10 18.63
C ILE A 63 6.28 -11.69 19.93
N LYS A 64 7.13 -10.66 19.86
CA LYS A 64 7.81 -10.12 21.05
C LYS A 64 6.83 -9.58 22.09
N ILE A 65 5.84 -8.78 21.70
CA ILE A 65 4.83 -8.28 22.64
C ILE A 65 4.05 -9.41 23.30
N ARG A 66 3.49 -10.33 22.51
CA ARG A 66 2.66 -11.40 23.09
C ARG A 66 3.46 -12.22 24.10
N SER A 67 4.72 -12.49 23.78
CA SER A 67 5.66 -13.15 24.67
C SER A 67 5.90 -12.35 25.96
N LEU A 68 6.14 -11.04 25.84
CA LEU A 68 6.32 -10.14 26.99
C LEU A 68 5.05 -10.01 27.86
N GLN A 69 3.86 -10.01 27.25
CA GLN A 69 2.59 -9.99 27.98
C GLN A 69 2.43 -11.26 28.83
N ASN A 70 2.67 -12.43 28.23
CA ASN A 70 2.60 -13.72 28.94
C ASN A 70 3.61 -13.77 30.10
N ILE A 71 4.84 -13.32 29.86
CA ILE A 71 5.89 -13.25 30.88
C ILE A 71 5.50 -12.26 32.00
N GLY A 72 4.98 -11.09 31.66
CA GLY A 72 4.52 -10.09 32.61
C GLY A 72 3.39 -10.59 33.51
N GLU A 73 2.40 -11.28 32.95
CA GLU A 73 1.31 -11.89 33.71
C GLU A 73 1.81 -13.01 34.64
N LEU A 74 2.67 -13.89 34.13
CA LEU A 74 3.30 -14.96 34.93
C LEU A 74 4.01 -14.38 36.15
N PHE A 75 4.85 -13.38 35.95
CA PHE A 75 5.64 -12.81 37.02
C PHE A 75 4.84 -11.92 37.96
N LYS A 76 3.80 -11.22 37.51
CA LYS A 76 2.87 -10.52 38.41
C LYS A 76 2.19 -11.50 39.36
N LYS A 77 1.67 -12.61 38.81
CA LYS A 77 1.03 -13.66 39.60
C LYS A 77 2.00 -14.26 40.61
N MET A 78 3.24 -14.52 40.19
CA MET A 78 4.30 -15.01 41.07
C MET A 78 4.62 -14.01 42.21
N LYS A 79 4.75 -12.72 41.92
CA LYS A 79 4.95 -11.67 42.94
C LYS A 79 3.79 -11.65 43.94
N GLN A 80 2.55 -11.67 43.48
CA GLN A 80 1.36 -11.66 44.33
C GLN A 80 1.26 -12.90 45.23
N GLU A 81 1.51 -14.09 44.68
CA GLU A 81 1.51 -15.33 45.45
C GLU A 81 2.60 -15.30 46.52
N ILE A 82 3.84 -14.91 46.18
CA ILE A 82 4.95 -14.88 47.14
C ILE A 82 4.76 -13.77 48.20
N ALA A 83 4.24 -12.60 47.83
CA ALA A 83 3.90 -11.53 48.77
C ALA A 83 2.91 -12.02 49.82
N ARG A 84 1.79 -12.62 49.37
CA ARG A 84 0.77 -13.18 50.27
C ARG A 84 1.34 -14.23 51.19
N ILE A 85 2.12 -15.18 50.67
CA ILE A 85 2.74 -16.23 51.49
C ILE A 85 3.67 -15.62 52.55
N SER A 86 4.47 -14.61 52.17
CA SER A 86 5.39 -13.95 53.09
C SER A 86 4.67 -13.13 54.16
N GLU A 87 3.53 -12.51 53.83
CA GLU A 87 2.70 -11.73 54.75
C GLU A 87 1.89 -12.64 55.68
N ASP A 88 1.26 -13.67 55.13
CA ASP A 88 0.46 -14.67 55.88
C ASP A 88 1.34 -15.55 56.79
N GLN A 89 2.64 -15.71 56.48
CA GLN A 89 3.56 -16.57 57.22
C GLN A 89 4.75 -15.78 57.75
N TYR A 90 4.46 -14.69 58.47
CA TYR A 90 5.47 -13.80 59.02
C TYR A 90 6.55 -14.55 59.84
N GLU A 91 6.15 -15.55 60.63
CA GLU A 91 7.06 -16.36 61.46
C GLU A 91 8.08 -17.17 60.65
N ALA A 92 7.79 -17.47 59.38
CA ALA A 92 8.71 -18.15 58.47
C ALA A 92 9.84 -17.24 57.96
N LYS A 93 9.80 -15.93 58.27
CA LYS A 93 10.83 -14.93 57.91
C LYS A 93 11.22 -14.96 56.43
N LEU A 94 10.22 -15.06 55.55
CA LEU A 94 10.43 -15.22 54.10
C LEU A 94 10.80 -13.91 53.39
N GLU A 95 10.87 -12.80 54.11
CA GLU A 95 11.03 -11.44 53.57
C GLU A 95 12.28 -11.26 52.71
N ILE A 96 13.42 -11.81 53.13
CA ILE A 96 14.69 -11.69 52.38
C ILE A 96 14.57 -12.40 51.02
N TYR A 97 13.99 -13.61 51.01
CA TYR A 97 13.79 -14.39 49.79
C TYR A 97 12.76 -13.73 48.87
N ARG A 98 11.70 -13.14 49.44
CA ARG A 98 10.72 -12.32 48.70
C ARG A 98 11.43 -11.20 47.94
N GLN A 99 12.27 -10.43 48.63
CA GLN A 99 13.01 -9.32 48.04
C GLN A 99 13.94 -9.78 46.91
N GLU A 100 14.66 -10.87 47.09
CA GLU A 100 15.58 -11.41 46.06
C GLU A 100 14.84 -11.98 44.84
N ILE A 101 13.70 -12.63 45.05
CA ILE A 101 12.84 -13.10 43.96
C ILE A 101 12.27 -11.90 43.20
N PHE A 102 11.82 -10.86 43.90
CA PHE A 102 11.28 -9.66 43.26
C PHE A 102 12.33 -8.95 42.42
N LYS A 103 13.54 -8.75 42.95
CA LYS A 103 14.68 -8.22 42.19
C LYS A 103 15.00 -9.06 40.95
N SER A 104 14.94 -10.38 41.06
CA SER A 104 15.18 -11.29 39.93
C SER A 104 14.11 -11.13 38.85
N ILE A 105 12.84 -11.03 39.25
CA ILE A 105 11.71 -10.81 38.34
C ILE A 105 11.88 -9.46 37.65
N ASP A 106 12.27 -8.46 38.42
CA ASP A 106 12.47 -7.10 37.96
C ASP A 106 13.50 -7.06 36.82
N ILE A 107 14.65 -7.70 36.97
CA ILE A 107 15.67 -7.81 35.91
C ILE A 107 15.13 -8.47 34.63
N VAL A 108 14.26 -9.49 34.76
CA VAL A 108 13.69 -10.18 33.59
C VAL A 108 12.62 -9.34 32.88
N LEU A 109 11.98 -8.42 33.62
CA LEU A 109 11.00 -7.49 33.08
C LEU A 109 11.63 -6.19 32.58
N ASP A 110 12.91 -5.90 32.85
CA ASP A 110 13.64 -4.75 32.28
C ASP A 110 13.47 -4.64 30.75
N PRO A 111 13.50 -5.73 29.95
CA PRO A 111 13.27 -5.66 28.50
C PRO A 111 11.85 -5.23 28.07
N ILE A 112 10.87 -5.10 28.98
CA ILE A 112 9.58 -4.44 28.69
C ILE A 112 9.83 -2.98 28.24
N ASP A 113 10.96 -2.40 28.63
CA ASP A 113 11.48 -1.13 28.11
C ASP A 113 11.74 -1.15 26.59
N PHE A 114 11.55 -2.26 25.87
CA PHE A 114 11.55 -2.26 24.41
C PHE A 114 10.38 -1.45 23.82
N LEU A 115 9.23 -1.39 24.50
CA LEU A 115 8.05 -0.67 24.02
C LEU A 115 8.04 0.81 24.37
N VAL A 116 8.61 1.13 25.53
CA VAL A 116 8.62 2.47 26.10
C VAL A 116 9.26 3.50 25.16
N PRO A 117 10.40 3.27 24.48
CA PRO A 117 10.96 4.19 23.52
C PRO A 117 10.00 4.52 22.39
N ASN A 118 9.38 3.51 21.74
CA ASN A 118 8.42 3.75 20.65
C ASN A 118 7.19 4.52 21.13
N VAL A 119 6.68 4.21 22.32
CA VAL A 119 5.59 4.94 22.96
C VAL A 119 6.03 6.38 23.30
N ARG A 120 7.23 6.57 23.84
CA ARG A 120 7.82 7.90 24.14
C ARG A 120 8.05 8.71 22.87
N HIS A 121 8.38 8.09 21.75
CA HIS A 121 8.43 8.73 20.44
C HIS A 121 7.02 9.18 19.99
N GLU A 122 6.00 8.33 20.14
CA GLU A 122 4.60 8.73 19.89
C GLU A 122 4.18 9.89 20.82
N ILE A 123 4.59 9.89 22.10
CA ILE A 123 4.34 10.99 23.05
C ILE A 123 5.00 12.28 22.59
N ALA A 124 6.29 12.27 22.27
CA ALA A 124 7.00 13.47 21.83
C ALA A 124 6.35 14.09 20.59
N HIS A 125 5.82 13.25 19.70
CA HIS A 125 4.99 13.70 18.58
C HIS A 125 3.67 14.33 19.06
N LEU A 126 2.94 13.67 19.97
CA LEU A 126 1.70 14.20 20.55
C LEU A 126 1.92 15.50 21.32
N GLU A 127 3.01 15.66 22.07
CA GLU A 127 3.41 16.90 22.75
C GLU A 127 3.55 18.06 21.76
N ARG A 128 4.23 17.83 20.64
CA ARG A 128 4.32 18.81 19.55
C ARG A 128 2.95 19.11 18.94
N PHE A 129 2.09 18.09 18.80
CA PHE A 129 0.75 18.26 18.26
C PHE A 129 -0.15 19.12 19.17
N TYR A 130 -0.21 18.81 20.46
CA TYR A 130 -1.04 19.52 21.44
C TYR A 130 -0.49 20.87 21.89
N SER A 131 0.81 21.14 21.68
CA SER A 131 1.38 22.47 21.95
C SER A 131 0.92 23.54 20.95
N GLN A 132 0.34 23.14 19.83
CA GLN A 132 -0.30 24.07 18.89
C GLN A 132 -1.66 24.53 19.45
N ALA A 133 -1.89 25.84 19.47
CA ALA A 133 -3.12 26.44 20.02
C ALA A 133 -4.41 25.88 19.41
N SER A 134 -4.39 25.46 18.14
CA SER A 134 -5.54 24.86 17.46
C SER A 134 -5.93 23.47 17.98
N ASN A 135 -5.05 22.81 18.71
CA ASN A 135 -5.21 21.42 19.16
C ASN A 135 -5.22 21.29 20.69
N ALA A 136 -5.12 22.40 21.43
CA ALA A 136 -4.91 22.39 22.89
C ALA A 136 -6.15 21.94 23.69
N ASP A 137 -7.32 21.87 23.05
CA ASP A 137 -8.55 21.48 23.71
C ASP A 137 -8.57 19.96 23.96
N ASN A 138 -8.49 19.57 25.24
CA ASN A 138 -8.57 18.19 25.74
C ASN A 138 -7.37 17.28 25.35
N PRO A 139 -6.16 17.54 25.88
CA PRO A 139 -4.98 16.74 25.58
C PRO A 139 -5.05 15.37 26.27
N ILE A 140 -4.72 14.31 25.55
CA ILE A 140 -4.58 12.95 26.11
C ILE A 140 -3.27 12.75 26.89
N LEU A 141 -2.36 13.73 26.84
CA LEU A 141 -1.01 13.63 27.42
C LEU A 141 -0.98 13.35 28.92
N PRO A 142 -1.78 14.02 29.78
CA PRO A 142 -1.71 13.76 31.22
C PRO A 142 -2.07 12.31 31.58
N GLU A 143 -3.11 11.76 30.96
CA GLU A 143 -3.53 10.37 31.17
C GLU A 143 -2.50 9.38 30.61
N LEU A 144 -1.91 9.70 29.46
CA LEU A 144 -0.88 8.88 28.84
C LEU A 144 0.41 8.82 29.69
N LEU A 145 0.83 9.96 30.24
CA LEU A 145 2.02 10.06 31.08
C LEU A 145 1.84 9.30 32.41
N ASP A 146 0.70 9.44 33.09
CA ASP A 146 0.37 8.64 34.30
C ASP A 146 0.41 7.14 34.01
N LEU A 147 -0.17 6.72 32.87
CA LEU A 147 -0.20 5.31 32.49
C LEU A 147 1.20 4.74 32.23
N ILE A 148 2.12 5.54 31.68
CA ILE A 148 3.50 5.14 31.41
C ILE A 148 4.32 5.12 32.69
N GLU A 149 4.17 6.12 33.55
CA GLU A 149 4.85 6.17 34.85
C GLU A 149 4.52 4.92 35.67
N LYS A 150 3.24 4.51 35.71
CA LYS A 150 2.80 3.26 36.35
C LYS A 150 3.38 2.00 35.68
N ALA A 151 3.56 2.01 34.37
CA ALA A 151 4.16 0.88 33.65
C ALA A 151 5.66 0.77 33.92
N GLU A 152 6.39 1.89 33.88
CA GLU A 152 7.82 1.98 34.19
C GLU A 152 8.10 1.66 35.66
N GLY A 153 7.22 2.13 36.56
CA GLY A 153 7.21 1.79 37.99
C GLY A 153 6.77 0.35 38.30
N ARG A 154 6.29 -0.39 37.29
CA ARG A 154 5.80 -1.78 37.39
C ARG A 154 4.60 -1.98 38.30
N ASP A 155 3.83 -0.92 38.52
CA ASP A 155 2.56 -0.97 39.24
C ASP A 155 1.48 -1.71 38.43
N ILE A 156 1.62 -1.70 37.10
CA ILE A 156 0.73 -2.37 36.15
C ILE A 156 1.50 -3.31 35.23
N THR A 157 0.83 -4.36 34.72
CA THR A 157 1.41 -5.24 33.70
C THR A 157 1.31 -4.63 32.31
N LEU A 158 2.10 -5.14 31.36
CA LEU A 158 1.99 -4.76 29.96
C LEU A 158 0.58 -4.97 29.37
N SER A 159 -0.12 -6.02 29.81
CA SER A 159 -1.52 -6.27 29.43
C SER A 159 -2.46 -5.17 29.94
N GLN A 160 -2.30 -4.74 31.19
CA GLN A 160 -3.06 -3.62 31.77
C GLN A 160 -2.68 -2.28 31.14
N PHE A 161 -1.41 -2.06 30.82
CA PHE A 161 -0.95 -0.88 30.10
C PHE A 161 -1.64 -0.76 28.74
N LEU A 162 -1.69 -1.83 27.95
CA LEU A 162 -2.28 -1.80 26.61
C LEU A 162 -3.82 -1.74 26.64
N ASN A 163 -4.46 -2.55 27.49
CA ASN A 163 -5.91 -2.78 27.47
C ASN A 163 -6.71 -1.95 28.49
N GLY A 164 -6.03 -1.38 29.49
CA GLY A 164 -6.65 -0.71 30.63
C GLY A 164 -6.89 -1.66 31.81
N TYR A 165 -7.37 -1.10 32.92
CA TYR A 165 -7.63 -1.82 34.17
C TYR A 165 -8.64 -1.05 35.04
N GLU A 166 -9.13 -1.69 36.11
CA GLU A 166 -9.99 -1.03 37.10
C GLU A 166 -9.17 -0.57 38.31
N GLU A 167 -9.38 0.67 38.74
CA GLU A 167 -8.76 1.25 39.93
C GLU A 167 -9.83 2.00 40.73
N LYS A 168 -10.01 1.66 42.01
CA LYS A 168 -10.95 2.33 42.92
C LYS A 168 -12.39 2.46 42.39
N GLY A 169 -12.86 1.47 41.63
CA GLY A 169 -14.21 1.44 41.05
C GLY A 169 -14.38 2.24 39.75
N ALA A 170 -13.31 2.82 39.20
CA ALA A 170 -13.30 3.48 37.90
C ALA A 170 -12.40 2.72 36.91
N ARG A 171 -12.81 2.68 35.63
CA ARG A 171 -12.01 2.11 34.54
C ARG A 171 -10.96 3.10 34.07
N VAL A 172 -9.69 2.74 34.21
CA VAL A 172 -8.55 3.43 33.60
C VAL A 172 -8.39 2.92 32.17
N ARG A 173 -8.32 3.83 31.20
CA ARG A 173 -8.14 3.49 29.78
C ARG A 173 -6.72 3.00 29.53
N GLY A 174 -6.60 2.02 28.64
CA GLY A 174 -5.29 1.53 28.18
C GLY A 174 -4.72 2.37 27.05
N TYR A 175 -3.43 2.21 26.79
CA TYR A 175 -2.70 2.90 25.74
C TYR A 175 -3.36 2.77 24.36
N SER A 176 -3.86 1.56 24.02
CA SER A 176 -4.51 1.30 22.75
C SER A 176 -5.78 2.12 22.54
N GLU A 177 -6.50 2.45 23.61
CA GLU A 177 -7.68 3.31 23.58
C GLU A 177 -7.27 4.78 23.55
N ILE A 178 -6.32 5.18 24.41
CA ILE A 178 -5.89 6.58 24.54
C ILE A 178 -5.31 7.11 23.24
N ARG A 179 -4.45 6.35 22.56
CA ARG A 179 -3.75 6.80 21.34
C ARG A 179 -4.68 7.12 20.16
N VAL A 180 -5.91 6.60 20.15
CA VAL A 180 -6.85 6.80 19.04
C VAL A 180 -7.88 7.92 19.29
N LEU A 181 -8.02 8.43 20.52
CA LEU A 181 -9.11 9.33 20.92
C LEU A 181 -9.23 10.59 20.03
N ASN A 182 -8.09 11.18 19.65
CA ASN A 182 -8.04 12.40 18.85
C ASN A 182 -7.70 12.13 17.36
N ARG A 183 -7.89 10.89 16.89
CA ARG A 183 -7.72 10.45 15.49
C ARG A 183 -6.35 10.77 14.87
N GLN A 184 -5.33 10.97 15.70
CA GLN A 184 -3.94 11.08 15.23
C GLN A 184 -3.42 9.72 14.76
N PHE A 185 -3.78 8.68 15.51
CA PHE A 185 -3.49 7.29 15.18
C PHE A 185 -4.80 6.53 14.90
N SER A 186 -4.73 5.57 13.99
CA SER A 186 -5.85 4.65 13.72
C SER A 186 -5.76 3.42 14.63
N PRO A 187 -6.89 2.82 15.04
CA PRO A 187 -6.89 1.55 15.79
C PRO A 187 -6.21 0.40 15.04
N PHE A 188 -6.19 0.47 13.70
CA PHE A 188 -5.53 -0.51 12.84
C PHE A 188 -4.03 -0.26 12.66
N GLN A 189 -3.52 0.88 13.13
CA GLN A 189 -2.10 1.22 13.11
C GLN A 189 -1.40 0.49 14.26
N PHE A 190 -0.35 -0.29 13.98
CA PHE A 190 0.48 -0.86 15.05
C PHE A 190 1.34 0.24 15.72
N TYR A 191 1.80 0.05 16.95
CA TYR A 191 2.58 1.07 17.70
C TYR A 191 4.03 1.22 17.20
N GLU A 192 4.50 0.30 16.36
CA GLU A 192 5.83 0.41 15.72
C GLU A 192 5.88 1.36 14.54
N ASN A 193 4.71 1.86 14.15
CA ASN A 193 4.56 2.87 13.12
C ASN A 193 5.00 4.23 13.72
N SER A 194 6.30 4.38 13.98
CA SER A 194 6.89 5.50 14.70
C SER A 194 6.93 6.79 13.87
N PRO A 195 6.49 7.94 14.43
CA PRO A 195 6.55 9.23 13.76
C PRO A 195 7.96 9.71 13.38
N ASP A 196 9.00 9.32 14.11
CA ASP A 196 10.38 9.73 13.80
C ASP A 196 10.91 9.09 12.50
N ALA A 197 10.27 8.00 12.05
CA ALA A 197 10.56 7.38 10.76
C ALA A 197 10.00 8.16 9.56
N TYR A 198 9.30 9.28 9.78
CA TYR A 198 8.84 10.13 8.68
C TYR A 198 9.96 10.95 8.04
N TRP A 199 11.10 11.17 8.73
CA TRP A 199 12.18 11.98 8.16
C TRP A 199 12.74 11.39 6.86
N PRO A 200 13.09 10.08 6.78
CA PRO A 200 13.50 9.46 5.52
C PRO A 200 12.45 9.59 4.41
N VAL A 201 11.16 9.45 4.75
CA VAL A 201 10.04 9.54 3.79
C VAL A 201 9.88 10.98 3.26
N ASN A 202 9.88 11.96 4.17
CA ASN A 202 9.82 13.39 3.82
C ASN A 202 11.07 13.83 3.04
N SER A 203 12.24 13.31 3.41
CA SER A 203 13.50 13.57 2.69
C SER A 203 13.45 13.04 1.27
N SER A 204 13.00 11.79 1.10
CA SER A 204 12.80 11.17 -0.22
C SER A 204 11.80 11.96 -1.08
N TYR A 205 10.64 12.32 -0.52
CA TYR A 205 9.65 13.19 -1.18
C TYR A 205 10.26 14.52 -1.63
N ASN A 206 10.94 15.22 -0.73
CA ASN A 206 11.59 16.50 -1.02
C ASN A 206 12.64 16.39 -2.12
N GLN A 207 13.42 15.31 -2.12
CA GLN A 207 14.44 15.07 -3.11
C GLN A 207 13.82 14.74 -4.49
N MET A 208 12.71 14.01 -4.53
CA MET A 208 11.97 13.76 -5.78
C MET A 208 11.40 15.06 -6.35
N CYS A 209 10.76 15.89 -5.50
CA CYS A 209 10.26 17.20 -5.88
C CYS A 209 11.37 18.08 -6.48
N LYS A 210 12.51 18.21 -5.78
CA LYS A 210 13.67 18.98 -6.26
C LYS A 210 14.23 18.43 -7.58
N THR A 211 14.21 17.12 -7.77
CA THR A 211 14.76 16.48 -8.98
C THR A 211 13.90 16.76 -10.21
N ILE A 212 12.57 16.77 -10.06
CA ILE A 212 11.64 16.91 -11.19
C ILE A 212 11.21 18.34 -11.46
N GLU A 213 11.32 19.24 -10.48
CA GLU A 213 10.93 20.65 -10.59
C GLU A 213 11.48 21.36 -11.85
N PRO A 214 12.75 21.19 -12.27
CA PRO A 214 13.27 21.84 -13.48
C PRO A 214 12.50 21.45 -14.75
N LEU A 215 12.16 20.17 -14.90
CA LEU A 215 11.39 19.68 -16.03
C LEU A 215 9.97 20.26 -16.01
N LEU A 216 9.32 20.27 -14.85
CA LEU A 216 7.97 20.82 -14.72
C LEU A 216 7.95 22.33 -15.00
N GLN A 217 9.01 23.06 -14.63
CA GLN A 217 9.15 24.48 -14.91
C GLN A 217 9.33 24.75 -16.42
N GLU A 218 10.14 23.93 -17.10
CA GLU A 218 10.32 23.97 -18.56
C GLU A 218 9.00 23.69 -19.30
N ARG A 219 8.21 22.73 -18.79
CA ARG A 219 6.97 22.23 -19.42
C ARG A 219 5.70 22.76 -18.75
N LYS A 220 5.77 23.91 -18.08
CA LYS A 220 4.64 24.52 -17.35
C LYS A 220 3.44 24.87 -18.23
N ALA A 221 3.66 25.04 -19.55
CA ALA A 221 2.60 25.34 -20.52
C ALA A 221 1.70 24.13 -20.80
N GLU A 222 2.14 22.92 -20.47
CA GLU A 222 1.33 21.72 -20.62
C GLU A 222 0.35 21.60 -19.46
N PRO A 223 -0.97 21.60 -19.71
CA PRO A 223 -1.98 21.64 -18.65
C PRO A 223 -1.84 20.51 -17.61
N GLU A 224 -1.50 19.31 -18.08
CA GLU A 224 -1.34 18.13 -17.20
C GLU A 224 -0.14 18.28 -16.26
N LEU A 225 0.98 18.82 -16.73
CA LEU A 225 2.20 19.01 -15.92
C LEU A 225 2.14 20.28 -15.07
N GLY A 226 1.47 21.34 -15.56
CA GLY A 226 1.26 22.58 -14.83
C GLY A 226 0.56 22.39 -13.49
N LYS A 227 -0.40 21.46 -13.40
CA LYS A 227 -1.09 21.08 -12.15
C LYS A 227 -0.12 20.55 -11.09
N PHE A 228 0.90 19.78 -11.51
CA PHE A 228 1.90 19.22 -10.60
C PHE A 228 2.90 20.26 -10.11
N LEU A 229 3.27 21.23 -10.98
CA LEU A 229 4.30 22.22 -10.69
C LEU A 229 4.04 23.00 -9.39
N TYR A 230 2.81 23.47 -9.17
CA TYR A 230 2.45 24.19 -7.96
C TYR A 230 2.68 23.33 -6.70
N ARG A 231 2.22 22.08 -6.73
CA ARG A 231 2.31 21.14 -5.61
C ARG A 231 3.76 20.75 -5.30
N VAL A 232 4.58 20.55 -6.34
CA VAL A 232 6.01 20.25 -6.24
C VAL A 232 6.80 21.45 -5.70
N LYS A 233 6.57 22.64 -6.25
CA LYS A 233 7.30 23.86 -5.87
C LYS A 233 7.06 24.25 -4.42
N ASN A 234 5.80 24.18 -3.97
CA ASN A 234 5.43 24.55 -2.61
C ASN A 234 5.60 23.42 -1.61
N LYS A 235 5.93 22.20 -2.07
CA LYS A 235 5.99 20.98 -1.24
C LYS A 235 4.73 20.86 -0.39
N GLU A 236 3.58 20.95 -1.07
CA GLU A 236 2.27 21.04 -0.44
C GLU A 236 2.01 19.87 0.51
N LEU A 237 2.59 18.71 0.22
CA LEU A 237 2.45 17.52 1.06
C LEU A 237 3.59 17.43 2.06
N SER A 238 3.23 17.13 3.31
CA SER A 238 4.17 16.71 4.35
C SER A 238 3.62 15.49 5.04
N VAL A 239 4.50 14.54 5.36
CA VAL A 239 4.15 13.39 6.18
C VAL A 239 4.26 13.81 7.63
N VAL A 240 3.12 14.17 8.23
CA VAL A 240 3.01 14.51 9.65
C VAL A 240 2.40 13.35 10.44
N LYS A 241 1.56 12.53 9.81
CA LYS A 241 1.07 11.27 10.35
C LYS A 241 1.15 10.15 9.32
N MET A 242 1.10 8.90 9.79
CA MET A 242 1.31 7.71 8.97
C MET A 242 0.36 7.63 7.77
N ASN A 243 -0.89 8.06 7.94
CA ASN A 243 -1.86 8.07 6.84
C ASN A 243 -1.47 9.00 5.68
N ASP A 244 -0.63 10.01 5.91
CA ASP A 244 -0.18 10.93 4.86
C ASP A 244 0.84 10.28 3.92
N ILE A 245 1.56 9.22 4.35
CA ILE A 245 2.47 8.47 3.48
C ILE A 245 1.74 7.93 2.25
N PHE A 246 0.53 7.40 2.43
CA PHE A 246 -0.29 6.89 1.33
C PHE A 246 -0.68 8.00 0.34
N LYS A 247 -0.97 9.21 0.84
CA LYS A 247 -1.30 10.36 -0.01
C LYS A 247 -0.09 10.81 -0.82
N VAL A 248 1.08 10.87 -0.19
CA VAL A 248 2.36 11.19 -0.85
C VAL A 248 2.69 10.13 -1.90
N ASN A 249 2.55 8.85 -1.58
CA ASN A 249 2.79 7.77 -2.55
C ASN A 249 1.88 7.89 -3.78
N LYS A 250 0.57 8.10 -3.56
CA LYS A 250 -0.41 8.28 -4.65
C LYS A 250 -0.01 9.44 -5.55
N PHE A 251 0.33 10.59 -4.96
CA PHE A 251 0.80 11.76 -5.69
C PHE A 251 2.08 11.49 -6.50
N LEU A 252 3.10 10.90 -5.87
CA LEU A 252 4.38 10.61 -6.54
C LEU A 252 4.22 9.57 -7.65
N SER A 253 3.38 8.56 -7.44
CA SER A 253 3.05 7.54 -8.45
C SER A 253 2.35 8.16 -9.65
N GLU A 254 1.38 9.04 -9.44
CA GLU A 254 0.71 9.79 -10.50
C GLU A 254 1.69 10.71 -11.25
N LEU A 255 2.54 11.43 -10.51
CA LEU A 255 3.57 12.31 -11.09
C LEU A 255 4.55 11.54 -11.99
N VAL A 256 5.11 10.44 -11.49
CA VAL A 256 6.03 9.57 -12.26
C VAL A 256 5.31 8.97 -13.47
N LYS A 257 4.07 8.52 -13.32
CA LYS A 257 3.28 7.98 -14.43
C LYS A 257 3.06 9.02 -15.53
N LYS A 258 2.59 10.22 -15.16
CA LYS A 258 2.25 11.28 -16.13
C LYS A 258 3.50 11.85 -16.82
N THR A 259 4.58 12.10 -16.06
CA THR A 259 5.86 12.56 -16.64
C THR A 259 6.55 11.47 -17.47
N GLY A 260 6.48 10.21 -17.03
CA GLY A 260 7.04 9.06 -17.73
C GLY A 260 6.44 8.82 -19.11
N LYS A 261 5.17 9.14 -19.33
CA LYS A 261 4.48 8.90 -20.61
C LYS A 261 5.15 9.61 -21.79
N LYS A 262 5.59 10.86 -21.61
CA LYS A 262 6.18 11.71 -22.68
C LYS A 262 7.66 12.06 -22.47
N TYR A 263 8.18 11.95 -21.24
CA TYR A 263 9.53 12.42 -20.92
C TYR A 263 10.41 11.35 -20.31
N SER A 264 10.12 10.07 -20.57
CA SER A 264 10.91 8.92 -20.07
C SER A 264 12.41 8.99 -20.38
N TYR A 265 12.79 9.65 -21.47
CA TYR A 265 14.19 9.83 -21.87
C TYR A 265 14.95 10.87 -21.03
N ARG A 266 14.24 11.75 -20.30
CA ARG A 266 14.84 12.81 -19.46
C ARG A 266 15.50 12.20 -18.22
N LYS A 267 16.69 12.70 -17.87
CA LYS A 267 17.47 12.22 -16.72
C LYS A 267 16.69 12.38 -15.40
N GLU A 268 15.95 13.47 -15.27
CA GLU A 268 15.10 13.80 -14.13
C GLU A 268 14.02 12.72 -13.92
N VAL A 269 13.33 12.32 -15.00
CA VAL A 269 12.26 11.30 -14.98
C VAL A 269 12.81 9.93 -14.64
N LYS A 270 13.93 9.53 -15.27
CA LYS A 270 14.62 8.26 -14.95
C LYS A 270 14.99 8.19 -13.47
N LYS A 271 15.52 9.29 -12.92
CA LYS A 271 15.92 9.38 -11.52
C LYS A 271 14.73 9.28 -10.57
N ILE A 272 13.66 10.05 -10.77
CA ILE A 272 12.48 9.95 -9.89
C ILE A 272 11.78 8.59 -9.99
N LYS A 273 11.83 7.90 -11.13
CA LYS A 273 11.29 6.55 -11.27
C LYS A 273 12.03 5.55 -10.37
N SER A 274 13.36 5.64 -10.30
CA SER A 274 14.17 4.85 -9.37
C SER A 274 13.86 5.22 -7.91
N MET A 275 13.84 6.52 -7.60
CA MET A 275 13.55 7.01 -6.25
C MET A 275 12.15 6.60 -5.76
N LEU A 276 11.17 6.50 -6.65
CA LEU A 276 9.83 6.01 -6.30
C LEU A 276 9.88 4.54 -5.84
N GLN A 277 10.72 3.70 -6.43
CA GLN A 277 10.88 2.31 -5.98
C GLN A 277 11.44 2.26 -4.55
N ASP A 278 12.46 3.07 -4.28
CA ASP A 278 13.05 3.20 -2.94
C ASP A 278 12.04 3.76 -1.94
N PHE A 279 11.24 4.76 -2.36
CA PHE A 279 10.16 5.33 -1.56
C PHE A 279 9.10 4.27 -1.22
N VAL A 280 8.66 3.47 -2.19
CA VAL A 280 7.67 2.41 -1.98
C VAL A 280 8.22 1.31 -1.08
N ALA A 281 9.49 0.94 -1.21
CA ALA A 281 10.14 -0.02 -0.33
C ALA A 281 10.21 0.51 1.11
N LEU A 282 10.59 1.78 1.29
CA LEU A 282 10.60 2.46 2.58
C LEU A 282 9.19 2.56 3.18
N GLN A 283 8.18 2.93 2.39
CA GLN A 283 6.79 2.92 2.85
C GLN A 283 6.39 1.53 3.35
N LYS A 284 6.71 0.49 2.58
CA LYS A 284 6.38 -0.89 2.95
C LYS A 284 7.10 -1.35 4.21
N SER A 285 8.32 -0.89 4.50
CA SER A 285 8.97 -1.23 5.77
C SER A 285 8.33 -0.55 6.98
N LEU A 286 7.74 0.63 6.80
CA LEU A 286 7.13 1.42 7.87
C LEU A 286 5.68 1.08 8.20
N ILE A 287 4.96 0.43 7.29
CA ILE A 287 3.55 0.08 7.51
C ILE A 287 3.46 -1.30 8.17
N VAL A 288 2.99 -1.31 9.41
CA VAL A 288 2.59 -2.52 10.14
C VAL A 288 1.12 -2.40 10.55
N TYR A 289 0.29 -3.36 10.13
CA TYR A 289 -1.12 -3.43 10.50
C TYR A 289 -1.32 -4.20 11.81
N ASN A 290 -2.31 -3.77 12.59
CA ASN A 290 -2.71 -4.43 13.82
C ASN A 290 -3.72 -5.58 13.54
N ASP A 291 -3.18 -6.78 13.26
CA ASP A 291 -3.99 -7.95 12.90
C ASP A 291 -4.95 -8.38 14.02
N ASP A 292 -4.56 -8.23 15.28
CA ASP A 292 -5.40 -8.55 16.43
C ASP A 292 -6.67 -7.69 16.45
N GLU A 293 -6.54 -6.39 16.17
CA GLU A 293 -7.70 -5.50 16.08
C GLU A 293 -8.51 -5.76 14.81
N LEU A 294 -7.88 -6.11 13.69
CA LEU A 294 -8.58 -6.51 12.46
C LEU A 294 -9.44 -7.77 12.70
N GLU A 295 -8.87 -8.82 13.28
CA GLU A 295 -9.57 -10.06 13.61
C GLU A 295 -10.70 -9.83 14.61
N LYS A 296 -10.45 -9.01 15.64
CA LYS A 296 -11.46 -8.66 16.64
C LYS A 296 -12.64 -7.96 15.99
N LYS A 297 -12.40 -6.99 15.09
CA LYS A 297 -13.47 -6.28 14.37
C LYS A 297 -14.21 -7.20 13.41
N GLU A 298 -13.49 -8.07 12.68
CA GLU A 298 -14.07 -9.11 11.81
C GLU A 298 -15.02 -10.02 12.59
N LYS A 299 -14.59 -10.55 13.75
CA LYS A 299 -15.42 -11.40 14.62
C LYS A 299 -16.66 -10.69 15.14
N ILE A 300 -16.56 -9.42 15.55
CA ILE A 300 -17.72 -8.64 16.01
C ILE A 300 -18.72 -8.44 14.87
N ILE A 301 -18.26 -8.14 13.66
CA ILE A 301 -19.14 -7.99 12.50
C ILE A 301 -19.81 -9.32 12.17
N LEU A 302 -19.04 -10.42 12.09
CA LEU A 302 -19.57 -11.76 11.83
C LEU A 302 -20.69 -12.15 12.80
N TYR A 303 -20.53 -11.84 14.09
CA TYR A 303 -21.55 -12.10 15.11
C TYR A 303 -22.84 -11.28 14.90
N ARG A 304 -22.76 -10.11 14.28
CA ARG A 304 -23.92 -9.23 14.00
C ARG A 304 -24.65 -9.58 12.69
N LEU A 305 -24.05 -10.39 11.82
CA LEU A 305 -24.67 -10.81 10.57
C LEU A 305 -25.64 -11.96 10.80
N SER A 306 -26.81 -11.87 10.18
CA SER A 306 -27.94 -12.77 10.45
C SER A 306 -28.15 -13.78 9.33
N THR A 307 -27.63 -13.51 8.14
CA THR A 307 -27.85 -14.33 6.93
C THR A 307 -26.54 -14.82 6.31
N GLU A 308 -26.57 -16.00 5.67
CA GLU A 308 -25.43 -16.53 4.92
C GLU A 308 -25.05 -15.64 3.72
N ALA A 309 -26.04 -14.96 3.11
CA ALA A 309 -25.77 -14.00 2.05
C ALA A 309 -24.94 -12.80 2.54
N GLU A 310 -25.25 -12.24 3.71
CA GLU A 310 -24.44 -11.17 4.32
C GLU A 310 -23.01 -11.64 4.63
N LYS A 311 -22.86 -12.86 5.17
CA LYS A 311 -21.54 -13.44 5.47
C LYS A 311 -20.70 -13.64 4.20
N SER A 312 -21.32 -14.14 3.13
CA SER A 312 -20.64 -14.28 1.83
C SER A 312 -20.17 -12.92 1.30
N ARG A 313 -21.01 -11.87 1.36
CA ARG A 313 -20.63 -10.50 0.95
C ARG A 313 -19.50 -9.92 1.80
N LEU A 314 -19.54 -10.16 3.11
CA LEU A 314 -18.47 -9.76 4.02
C LEU A 314 -17.14 -10.39 3.60
N ASN A 315 -17.12 -11.71 3.37
CA ASN A 315 -15.90 -12.44 3.01
C ASN A 315 -15.27 -11.90 1.73
N ILE A 316 -16.08 -11.59 0.70
CA ILE A 316 -15.58 -10.99 -0.55
C ILE A 316 -14.85 -9.67 -0.28
N ILE A 317 -15.45 -8.77 0.51
CA ILE A 317 -14.86 -7.45 0.83
C ILE A 317 -13.60 -7.61 1.69
N LEU A 318 -13.62 -8.53 2.67
CA LEU A 318 -12.48 -8.78 3.54
C LEU A 318 -11.32 -9.46 2.80
N ASP A 319 -11.58 -10.39 1.90
CA ASP A 319 -10.56 -11.04 1.08
C ASP A 319 -9.88 -10.04 0.15
N GLU A 320 -10.65 -9.12 -0.42
CA GLU A 320 -10.10 -8.01 -1.21
C GLU A 320 -9.25 -7.08 -0.32
N ALA A 321 -9.76 -6.68 0.85
CA ALA A 321 -9.01 -5.85 1.79
C ALA A 321 -7.70 -6.52 2.26
N LYS A 322 -7.72 -7.82 2.57
CA LYS A 322 -6.55 -8.62 3.00
C LYS A 322 -5.43 -8.57 1.96
N LYS A 323 -5.73 -8.71 0.67
CA LYS A 323 -4.73 -8.57 -0.41
C LYS A 323 -4.03 -7.22 -0.39
N TYR A 324 -4.77 -6.13 -0.18
CA TYR A 324 -4.19 -4.79 -0.12
C TYR A 324 -3.44 -4.51 1.19
N ILE A 325 -3.85 -5.14 2.30
CA ILE A 325 -3.14 -5.10 3.58
C ILE A 325 -1.79 -5.82 3.45
N GLU A 326 -1.77 -7.03 2.86
CA GLU A 326 -0.55 -7.79 2.58
C GLU A 326 0.42 -7.02 1.66
N ALA A 327 -0.12 -6.33 0.65
CA ALA A 327 0.65 -5.45 -0.23
C ALA A 327 1.10 -4.14 0.45
N LYS A 328 0.54 -3.80 1.61
CA LYS A 328 0.72 -2.53 2.36
C LYS A 328 0.31 -1.28 1.60
N GLU A 329 -0.80 -1.40 0.87
CA GLU A 329 -1.34 -0.35 -0.01
C GLU A 329 -2.64 0.26 0.52
N LEU A 330 -3.30 -0.38 1.49
CA LEU A 330 -4.56 0.09 2.05
C LEU A 330 -4.34 1.07 3.20
N SER A 331 -4.75 2.33 3.03
CA SER A 331 -4.57 3.33 4.08
C SER A 331 -5.40 3.03 5.31
N PHE A 332 -4.90 3.42 6.49
CA PHE A 332 -5.59 3.19 7.76
C PHE A 332 -6.96 3.90 7.82
N ALA A 333 -7.04 5.13 7.30
CA ALA A 333 -8.32 5.85 7.20
C ALA A 333 -9.33 5.13 6.30
N ARG A 334 -8.86 4.42 5.26
CA ARG A 334 -9.73 3.62 4.40
C ARG A 334 -10.23 2.36 5.10
N LEU A 335 -9.37 1.69 5.87
CA LEU A 335 -9.77 0.58 6.73
C LEU A 335 -10.84 1.01 7.74
N ASP A 336 -10.65 2.15 8.43
CA ASP A 336 -11.64 2.71 9.34
C ASP A 336 -13.00 2.91 8.66
N MET A 337 -13.01 3.45 7.44
CA MET A 337 -14.23 3.61 6.66
C MET A 337 -14.86 2.27 6.27
N ILE A 338 -14.08 1.29 5.79
CA ILE A 338 -14.56 -0.04 5.41
C ILE A 338 -15.25 -0.71 6.61
N PHE A 339 -14.55 -0.81 7.74
CA PHE A 339 -15.12 -1.43 8.93
C PHE A 339 -16.36 -0.68 9.42
N SER A 340 -16.34 0.65 9.45
CA SER A 340 -17.51 1.45 9.85
C SER A 340 -18.74 1.18 8.98
N LYS A 341 -18.57 1.06 7.67
CA LYS A 341 -19.66 0.69 6.75
C LYS A 341 -20.15 -0.74 6.98
N LEU A 342 -19.24 -1.70 7.12
CA LEU A 342 -19.60 -3.10 7.42
C LEU A 342 -20.34 -3.22 8.75
N PHE A 343 -19.97 -2.45 9.78
CA PHE A 343 -20.68 -2.37 11.05
C PHE A 343 -22.13 -1.93 10.91
N ASN A 344 -22.39 -1.02 9.97
CA ASN A 344 -23.73 -0.51 9.65
C ASN A 344 -24.47 -1.39 8.62
N LYS A 345 -23.93 -2.57 8.28
CA LYS A 345 -24.44 -3.46 7.22
C LYS A 345 -24.52 -2.78 5.83
N ASP A 346 -23.71 -1.74 5.62
CA ASP A 346 -23.51 -1.13 4.30
C ASP A 346 -22.43 -1.91 3.55
N PHE A 347 -22.87 -2.79 2.63
CA PHE A 347 -21.98 -3.54 1.75
C PHE A 347 -21.64 -2.80 0.45
N ASN A 348 -22.09 -1.55 0.27
CA ASN A 348 -21.71 -0.72 -0.86
C ASN A 348 -20.33 -0.07 -0.58
N ILE A 349 -19.32 -0.94 -0.54
CA ILE A 349 -17.94 -0.59 -0.22
C ILE A 349 -17.08 -0.82 -1.45
N VAL A 350 -16.33 0.22 -1.81
CA VAL A 350 -15.19 0.11 -2.71
C VAL A 350 -13.95 0.04 -1.83
N VAL A 351 -13.16 -1.02 -1.89
CA VAL A 351 -11.99 -1.16 -0.99
C VAL A 351 -10.97 -0.06 -1.26
N GLN A 352 -10.65 0.22 -2.53
CA GLN A 352 -9.72 1.28 -2.91
C GLN A 352 -10.37 2.39 -3.74
N GLU A 353 -10.07 3.65 -3.43
CA GLU A 353 -10.57 4.78 -4.25
C GLU A 353 -9.86 4.82 -5.60
N LYS A 354 -10.67 4.83 -6.65
CA LYS A 354 -10.22 5.07 -8.02
C LYS A 354 -9.66 6.48 -8.18
N SER A 355 -8.86 6.70 -9.22
CA SER A 355 -8.45 8.07 -9.58
C SER A 355 -9.68 8.88 -9.98
N ALA A 356 -9.63 10.21 -9.83
CA ALA A 356 -10.72 11.08 -10.25
C ALA A 356 -10.99 11.03 -11.76
N GLU A 357 -10.02 10.53 -12.53
CA GLU A 357 -10.12 10.32 -13.99
C GLU A 357 -10.78 8.98 -14.35
N ASP A 358 -10.92 8.04 -13.41
CA ASP A 358 -11.51 6.73 -13.67
C ASP A 358 -13.03 6.78 -13.47
N ILE A 359 -13.75 6.65 -14.59
CA ILE A 359 -15.22 6.74 -14.67
C ILE A 359 -15.87 5.36 -14.50
N THR A 360 -15.09 4.28 -14.40
CA THR A 360 -15.61 2.93 -14.29
C THR A 360 -16.33 2.70 -12.95
N ILE A 361 -17.38 1.90 -12.98
CA ILE A 361 -18.19 1.53 -11.83
C ILE A 361 -17.39 0.57 -10.95
N SER A 362 -17.30 0.84 -9.66
CA SER A 362 -16.81 -0.14 -8.69
C SER A 362 -17.95 -1.06 -8.29
N ILE A 363 -17.87 -2.31 -8.74
CA ILE A 363 -18.94 -3.31 -8.56
C ILE A 363 -18.92 -3.78 -7.12
N THR A 364 -19.90 -3.34 -6.35
CA THR A 364 -20.14 -3.81 -4.98
C THR A 364 -21.15 -4.94 -5.02
N PRO A 365 -21.25 -5.78 -3.97
CA PRO A 365 -22.26 -6.82 -3.93
C PRO A 365 -23.69 -6.30 -4.08
N HIS A 366 -23.96 -5.06 -3.64
CA HIS A 366 -25.25 -4.41 -3.87
C HIS A 366 -25.50 -4.14 -5.37
N HIS A 367 -24.52 -3.54 -6.06
CA HIS A 367 -24.61 -3.28 -7.50
C HIS A 367 -24.77 -4.57 -8.30
N GLU A 368 -24.03 -5.62 -7.94
CA GLU A 368 -24.15 -6.94 -8.55
C GLU A 368 -25.57 -7.50 -8.43
N ASN A 369 -26.21 -7.40 -7.26
CA ASN A 369 -27.59 -7.86 -7.07
C ASN A 369 -28.63 -7.01 -7.83
N LYS A 370 -28.43 -5.69 -7.91
CA LYS A 370 -29.41 -4.77 -8.52
C LYS A 370 -29.34 -4.72 -10.05
N TYR A 371 -28.12 -4.77 -10.60
CA TYR A 371 -27.86 -4.57 -12.02
C TYR A 371 -27.29 -5.80 -12.73
N GLY A 372 -26.72 -6.77 -11.99
CA GLY A 372 -26.02 -7.93 -12.55
C GLY A 372 -24.55 -7.64 -12.83
N ARG A 373 -23.65 -8.52 -12.37
CA ARG A 373 -22.20 -8.35 -12.50
C ARG A 373 -21.75 -8.23 -13.96
N ASP A 374 -22.19 -9.14 -14.82
CA ASP A 374 -21.82 -9.17 -16.24
C ASP A 374 -22.16 -7.86 -16.97
N ILE A 375 -23.28 -7.23 -16.62
CA ILE A 375 -23.71 -5.96 -17.21
C ILE A 375 -22.78 -4.83 -16.77
N LEU A 376 -22.46 -4.75 -15.48
CA LEU A 376 -21.57 -3.73 -14.93
C LEU A 376 -20.12 -3.90 -15.44
N GLU A 377 -19.63 -5.13 -15.54
CA GLU A 377 -18.32 -5.43 -16.13
C GLU A 377 -18.29 -5.02 -17.60
N ARG A 378 -19.38 -5.29 -18.35
CA ARG A 378 -19.51 -4.84 -19.74
C ARG A 378 -19.50 -3.31 -19.85
N ILE A 379 -20.18 -2.60 -18.97
CA ILE A 379 -20.16 -1.13 -18.96
C ILE A 379 -18.75 -0.61 -18.67
N ASN A 380 -18.04 -1.22 -17.72
CA ASN A 380 -16.66 -0.85 -17.43
C ASN A 380 -15.75 -1.04 -18.64
N ILE A 381 -15.92 -2.14 -19.38
CA ILE A 381 -15.18 -2.36 -20.63
C ILE A 381 -15.52 -1.28 -21.66
N ILE A 382 -16.79 -0.91 -21.83
CA ILE A 382 -17.20 0.18 -22.75
C ILE A 382 -16.56 1.50 -22.36
N VAL A 383 -16.56 1.85 -21.06
CA VAL A 383 -15.93 3.08 -20.56
C VAL A 383 -14.44 3.08 -20.86
N GLN A 384 -13.75 1.95 -20.62
CA GLN A 384 -12.32 1.82 -20.91
C GLN A 384 -12.03 1.85 -22.41
N GLU A 385 -12.87 1.23 -23.25
CA GLU A 385 -12.73 1.30 -24.71
C GLU A 385 -12.92 2.72 -25.23
N ILE A 386 -13.86 3.48 -24.66
CA ILE A 386 -14.04 4.89 -24.99
C ILE A 386 -12.80 5.69 -24.55
N ASP A 387 -12.31 5.45 -23.33
CA ASP A 387 -11.12 6.11 -22.79
C ASP A 387 -9.89 5.92 -23.69
N TYR A 388 -9.76 4.71 -24.22
CA TYR A 388 -8.61 4.22 -24.94
C TYR A 388 -8.62 4.59 -26.43
N TRP A 389 -9.75 4.39 -27.12
CA TRP A 389 -9.80 4.51 -28.58
C TRP A 389 -10.25 5.89 -29.08
N TYR A 390 -11.04 6.63 -28.30
CA TYR A 390 -11.62 7.89 -28.78
C TYR A 390 -10.71 9.10 -28.50
N PRO A 391 -10.75 10.13 -29.36
CA PRO A 391 -10.03 11.38 -29.13
C PRO A 391 -10.65 12.21 -28.00
N ASP A 392 -9.85 13.06 -27.36
CA ASP A 392 -10.24 13.80 -26.15
C ASP A 392 -11.55 14.60 -26.31
N GLU A 393 -11.77 15.23 -27.47
CA GLU A 393 -12.99 16.01 -27.74
C GLU A 393 -14.25 15.13 -27.74
N THR A 394 -14.22 14.01 -28.46
CA THR A 394 -15.35 13.06 -28.52
C THR A 394 -15.50 12.33 -27.19
N LYS A 395 -14.38 11.97 -26.57
CA LYS A 395 -14.30 11.32 -25.27
C LYS A 395 -14.94 12.19 -24.18
N GLN A 396 -14.67 13.49 -24.13
CA GLN A 396 -15.29 14.39 -23.16
C GLN A 396 -16.81 14.42 -23.28
N LEU A 397 -17.34 14.47 -24.51
CA LEU A 397 -18.79 14.43 -24.75
C LEU A 397 -19.41 13.11 -24.27
N LEU A 398 -18.79 11.98 -24.62
CA LEU A 398 -19.23 10.64 -24.19
C LEU A 398 -19.16 10.47 -22.68
N PHE A 399 -18.11 11.01 -22.05
CA PHE A 399 -17.85 10.92 -20.62
C PHE A 399 -18.74 11.83 -19.78
N GLN A 400 -19.26 12.93 -20.29
CA GLN A 400 -20.25 13.72 -19.54
C GLN A 400 -21.49 12.89 -19.23
N ASN A 401 -22.04 12.19 -20.23
CA ASN A 401 -23.21 11.34 -20.08
C ASN A 401 -22.90 10.11 -19.22
N LEU A 402 -21.79 9.43 -19.51
CA LEU A 402 -21.38 8.24 -18.75
C LEU A 402 -21.07 8.58 -17.29
N SER A 403 -20.36 9.67 -17.00
CA SER A 403 -19.98 10.08 -15.65
C SER A 403 -21.20 10.38 -14.78
N GLN A 404 -22.23 11.05 -15.32
CA GLN A 404 -23.46 11.30 -14.57
C GLN A 404 -24.14 9.98 -14.20
N ILE A 405 -24.21 9.04 -15.14
CA ILE A 405 -24.87 7.76 -14.91
C ILE A 405 -24.06 6.87 -13.97
N THR A 406 -22.74 6.76 -14.16
CA THR A 406 -21.89 5.95 -13.27
C THR A 406 -21.87 6.52 -11.86
N LYS A 407 -21.90 7.86 -11.69
CA LYS A 407 -22.09 8.51 -10.38
C LYS A 407 -23.42 8.15 -9.75
N LYS A 408 -24.53 8.20 -10.50
CA LYS A 408 -25.85 7.79 -10.01
C LYS A 408 -25.86 6.31 -9.59
N ILE A 409 -25.23 5.42 -10.36
CA ILE A 409 -25.11 4.00 -10.02
C ILE A 409 -24.31 3.86 -8.72
N GLN A 410 -23.16 4.55 -8.62
CA GLN A 410 -22.28 4.46 -7.47
C GLN A 410 -22.89 5.05 -6.19
N ALA A 411 -23.74 6.08 -6.33
CA ALA A 411 -24.49 6.73 -5.24
C ALA A 411 -25.84 6.06 -4.93
N ASP A 412 -26.19 4.99 -5.66
CA ASP A 412 -27.47 4.29 -5.58
C ASP A 412 -28.72 5.17 -5.83
N GLU A 413 -28.57 6.21 -6.63
CA GLU A 413 -29.65 7.10 -7.04
C GLU A 413 -30.61 6.40 -8.04
N PRO A 414 -31.89 6.81 -8.10
CA PRO A 414 -32.84 6.24 -9.05
C PRO A 414 -32.43 6.53 -10.50
N ILE A 415 -32.36 5.47 -11.30
CA ILE A 415 -32.06 5.51 -12.74
C ILE A 415 -33.16 4.74 -13.47
N ASP A 416 -33.64 5.25 -14.59
CA ASP A 416 -34.48 4.47 -15.49
C ASP A 416 -33.61 3.36 -16.12
N LYS A 417 -33.81 2.13 -15.64
CA LYS A 417 -33.08 0.94 -16.08
C LYS A 417 -33.25 0.69 -17.58
N LYS A 418 -34.41 1.00 -18.18
CA LYS A 418 -34.64 0.77 -19.61
C LYS A 418 -33.88 1.79 -20.44
N GLU A 419 -33.96 3.06 -20.07
CA GLU A 419 -33.23 4.15 -20.74
C GLU A 419 -31.73 3.89 -20.69
N PHE A 420 -31.22 3.53 -19.50
CA PHE A 420 -29.81 3.22 -19.30
C PHE A 420 -29.33 2.04 -20.16
N LEU A 421 -30.04 0.91 -20.14
CA LEU A 421 -29.68 -0.26 -20.92
C LEU A 421 -29.75 0.02 -22.44
N SER A 422 -30.71 0.85 -22.87
CA SER A 422 -30.81 1.29 -24.27
C SER A 422 -29.60 2.13 -24.68
N LEU A 423 -29.18 3.08 -23.83
CA LEU A 423 -28.00 3.90 -24.07
C LEU A 423 -26.72 3.05 -24.14
N MET A 424 -26.54 2.10 -23.21
CA MET A 424 -25.36 1.23 -23.19
C MET A 424 -25.31 0.32 -24.40
N LYS A 425 -26.47 -0.21 -24.83
CA LYS A 425 -26.56 -1.01 -26.06
C LYS A 425 -26.20 -0.19 -27.30
N LYS A 426 -26.57 1.10 -27.34
CA LYS A 426 -26.18 2.01 -28.43
C LYS A 426 -24.65 2.19 -28.49
N TYR A 427 -24.01 2.48 -27.35
CA TYR A 427 -22.55 2.57 -27.30
C TYR A 427 -21.87 1.25 -27.68
N ASP A 428 -22.40 0.13 -27.19
CA ASP A 428 -21.85 -1.19 -27.51
C ASP A 428 -21.87 -1.48 -29.01
N GLN A 429 -22.98 -1.13 -29.69
CA GLN A 429 -23.13 -1.29 -31.14
C GLN A 429 -22.21 -0.34 -31.93
N GLU A 430 -22.08 0.90 -31.47
CA GLU A 430 -21.22 1.90 -32.09
C GLU A 430 -19.75 1.50 -32.02
N ILE A 431 -19.29 1.08 -30.83
CA ILE A 431 -17.91 0.59 -30.61
C ILE A 431 -17.68 -0.71 -31.39
N GLU A 432 -18.65 -1.61 -31.47
CA GLU A 432 -18.53 -2.83 -32.27
C GLU A 432 -18.28 -2.50 -33.75
N THR A 433 -19.08 -1.58 -34.30
CA THR A 433 -19.04 -1.19 -35.71
C THR A 433 -17.75 -0.46 -36.05
N ASN A 434 -17.37 0.53 -35.24
CA ASN A 434 -16.31 1.47 -35.56
C ASN A 434 -14.92 1.01 -35.13
N ILE A 435 -14.83 0.20 -34.06
CA ILE A 435 -13.56 -0.10 -33.40
C ILE A 435 -13.30 -1.60 -33.32
N ARG A 436 -14.18 -2.36 -32.67
CA ARG A 436 -13.89 -3.78 -32.34
C ARG A 436 -13.75 -4.67 -33.57
N ASN A 437 -14.39 -4.32 -34.69
CA ASN A 437 -14.18 -4.98 -35.98
C ASN A 437 -12.71 -4.93 -36.43
N THR A 438 -11.93 -3.94 -35.99
CA THR A 438 -10.50 -3.81 -36.31
C THR A 438 -9.58 -4.56 -35.34
N TYR A 439 -10.10 -5.12 -34.24
CA TYR A 439 -9.29 -5.82 -33.24
C TYR A 439 -8.46 -6.98 -33.80
N PRO A 440 -8.98 -7.85 -34.68
CA PRO A 440 -8.16 -8.90 -35.29
C PRO A 440 -6.93 -8.34 -36.02
N ASP A 441 -7.09 -7.20 -36.70
CA ASP A 441 -6.01 -6.55 -37.43
C ASP A 441 -5.01 -5.92 -36.47
N LYS A 442 -5.49 -5.28 -35.39
CA LYS A 442 -4.64 -4.71 -34.33
C LYS A 442 -3.86 -5.77 -33.57
N ILE A 443 -4.48 -6.90 -33.24
CA ILE A 443 -3.79 -8.03 -32.60
C ILE A 443 -2.68 -8.57 -33.50
N ARG A 444 -2.96 -8.71 -34.80
CA ARG A 444 -1.97 -9.14 -35.79
C ARG A 444 -0.82 -8.14 -35.90
N GLU A 445 -1.12 -6.85 -35.99
CA GLU A 445 -0.13 -5.76 -36.02
C GLU A 445 0.79 -5.80 -34.80
N LEU A 446 0.21 -5.84 -33.59
CA LEU A 446 0.96 -5.93 -32.33
C LEU A 446 1.84 -7.19 -32.29
N ASN A 447 1.30 -8.34 -32.68
CA ASN A 447 2.06 -9.59 -32.66
C ASN A 447 3.22 -9.56 -33.66
N THR A 448 3.02 -8.99 -34.86
CA THR A 448 4.10 -8.82 -35.85
C THR A 448 5.22 -7.95 -35.29
N VAL A 449 4.90 -6.80 -34.69
CA VAL A 449 5.91 -5.93 -34.09
C VAL A 449 6.59 -6.60 -32.89
N PHE A 450 5.83 -7.27 -32.02
CA PHE A 450 6.36 -7.97 -30.86
C PHE A 450 7.35 -9.08 -31.25
N LEU A 451 7.01 -9.90 -32.25
CA LEU A 451 7.90 -10.94 -32.77
C LEU A 451 9.15 -10.33 -33.43
N ALA A 452 9.01 -9.20 -34.14
CA ALA A 452 10.15 -8.49 -34.70
C ALA A 452 11.09 -7.96 -33.61
N PHE A 453 10.52 -7.40 -32.53
CA PHE A 453 11.27 -6.97 -31.35
C PHE A 453 12.01 -8.15 -30.70
N GLN A 454 11.31 -9.26 -30.46
CA GLN A 454 11.92 -10.47 -29.88
C GLN A 454 13.03 -11.04 -30.78
N LYS A 455 12.85 -11.02 -32.10
CA LYS A 455 13.88 -11.45 -33.05
C LYS A 455 15.11 -10.54 -32.99
N MET A 456 14.91 -9.22 -32.90
CA MET A 456 15.99 -8.24 -32.83
C MET A 456 16.80 -8.33 -31.53
N PHE A 457 16.16 -8.71 -30.42
CA PHE A 457 16.79 -8.79 -29.08
C PHE A 457 16.76 -10.19 -28.46
N GLY A 458 16.71 -11.22 -29.30
CA GLY A 458 16.69 -12.62 -28.86
C GLY A 458 18.04 -13.09 -28.33
N GLY A 459 19.14 -12.56 -28.88
CA GLY A 459 20.51 -12.89 -28.48
C GLY A 459 21.07 -11.96 -27.39
N LYS A 460 22.00 -12.50 -26.59
CA LYS A 460 22.69 -11.74 -25.53
C LYS A 460 23.51 -10.58 -26.12
N MET A 461 24.12 -10.78 -27.28
CA MET A 461 24.99 -9.79 -27.93
C MET A 461 24.22 -8.53 -28.34
N GLU A 462 23.03 -8.68 -28.92
CA GLU A 462 22.17 -7.57 -29.33
C GLU A 462 21.66 -6.78 -28.12
N ARG A 463 21.35 -7.48 -27.03
CA ARG A 463 20.99 -6.86 -25.74
C ARG A 463 22.12 -6.02 -25.17
N GLU A 464 23.33 -6.57 -25.11
CA GLU A 464 24.53 -5.86 -24.64
C GLU A 464 24.88 -4.67 -25.53
N ARG A 465 24.67 -4.79 -26.85
CA ARG A 465 24.84 -3.66 -27.80
C ARG A 465 23.87 -2.52 -27.51
N LEU A 466 22.60 -2.84 -27.23
CA LEU A 466 21.60 -1.83 -26.88
C LEU A 466 21.93 -1.16 -25.54
N GLU A 467 22.30 -1.92 -24.51
CA GLU A 467 22.74 -1.39 -23.20
C GLU A 467 23.92 -0.43 -23.36
N LYS A 468 24.94 -0.82 -24.13
CA LYS A 468 26.12 0.02 -24.39
C LYS A 468 25.74 1.30 -25.13
N ARG A 469 24.87 1.20 -26.14
CA ARG A 469 24.45 2.36 -26.91
C ARG A 469 23.61 3.33 -26.07
N LEU A 470 22.74 2.82 -25.21
CA LEU A 470 21.87 3.64 -24.35
C LEU A 470 22.55 4.07 -23.04
N GLU A 471 23.77 3.60 -22.79
CA GLU A 471 24.51 3.80 -21.53
C GLU A 471 23.72 3.37 -20.28
N ASP A 472 22.86 2.35 -20.42
CA ASP A 472 21.97 1.88 -19.36
C ASP A 472 22.12 0.37 -19.15
N LYS A 473 22.90 0.00 -18.12
CA LYS A 473 23.12 -1.40 -17.71
C LYS A 473 21.90 -2.02 -17.02
N SER A 474 20.94 -1.21 -16.61
CA SER A 474 19.71 -1.65 -15.92
C SER A 474 18.53 -1.79 -16.88
N LEU A 475 18.69 -1.41 -18.15
CA LEU A 475 17.65 -1.39 -19.17
C LEU A 475 16.79 -2.67 -19.20
N TRP A 476 17.44 -3.84 -19.26
CA TRP A 476 16.71 -5.11 -19.37
C TRP A 476 16.00 -5.54 -18.09
N ALA A 477 16.39 -5.04 -16.93
CA ALA A 477 15.63 -5.23 -15.69
C ALA A 477 14.25 -4.57 -15.78
N PHE A 478 14.12 -3.47 -16.54
CA PHE A 478 12.85 -2.80 -16.81
C PHE A 478 12.08 -3.39 -18.00
N ILE A 479 12.76 -3.75 -19.08
CA ILE A 479 12.11 -4.27 -20.30
C ILE A 479 11.56 -5.69 -20.08
N THR A 480 12.28 -6.54 -19.34
CA THR A 480 11.92 -7.97 -19.23
C THR A 480 10.53 -8.21 -18.63
N PRO A 481 10.13 -7.53 -17.53
CA PRO A 481 8.77 -7.66 -17.01
C PRO A 481 7.69 -7.25 -18.02
N MET A 482 7.90 -6.15 -18.76
CA MET A 482 6.95 -5.68 -19.78
C MET A 482 6.81 -6.71 -20.91
N VAL A 483 7.94 -7.21 -21.44
CA VAL A 483 7.94 -8.25 -22.49
C VAL A 483 7.20 -9.52 -22.04
N LYS A 484 7.33 -9.91 -20.76
CA LYS A 484 6.58 -11.04 -20.21
C LYS A 484 5.07 -10.76 -20.15
N SER A 485 4.66 -9.58 -19.72
CA SER A 485 3.25 -9.16 -19.67
C SER A 485 2.63 -9.12 -21.07
N ILE A 486 3.31 -8.48 -22.04
CA ILE A 486 2.91 -8.43 -23.44
C ILE A 486 2.76 -9.85 -24.02
N SER A 487 3.78 -10.70 -23.83
CA SER A 487 3.76 -12.09 -24.30
C SER A 487 2.57 -12.87 -23.74
N ARG A 488 2.30 -12.74 -22.43
CA ARG A 488 1.17 -13.39 -21.77
C ARG A 488 -0.16 -12.95 -22.40
N ASN A 489 -0.37 -11.66 -22.56
CA ASN A 489 -1.62 -11.12 -23.09
C ASN A 489 -1.82 -11.50 -24.57
N LEU A 490 -0.78 -11.42 -25.40
CA LEU A 490 -0.83 -11.85 -26.80
C LEU A 490 -1.08 -13.36 -26.95
N SER A 491 -0.49 -14.17 -26.07
CA SER A 491 -0.72 -15.63 -26.06
C SER A 491 -2.18 -15.97 -25.73
N VAL A 492 -2.78 -15.25 -24.78
CA VAL A 492 -4.20 -15.41 -24.45
C VAL A 492 -5.08 -15.03 -25.66
N LEU A 493 -4.77 -13.93 -26.34
CA LEU A 493 -5.48 -13.50 -27.55
C LEU A 493 -5.35 -14.49 -28.72
N ALA A 494 -4.23 -15.23 -28.79
CA ALA A 494 -3.97 -16.25 -29.81
C ALA A 494 -4.54 -17.64 -29.45
N SER A 495 -4.97 -17.87 -28.20
CA SER A 495 -5.32 -19.20 -27.67
C SER A 495 -6.56 -19.86 -28.27
N GLY A 496 -7.36 -19.13 -29.06
CA GLY A 496 -8.62 -19.64 -29.61
C GLY A 496 -9.72 -19.91 -28.56
N ASN A 497 -9.55 -19.41 -27.33
CA ASN A 497 -10.49 -19.64 -26.23
C ASN A 497 -11.92 -19.18 -26.60
N ALA A 498 -12.92 -20.05 -26.37
CA ALA A 498 -14.33 -19.77 -26.63
C ALA A 498 -14.84 -18.51 -25.91
N SER A 499 -14.30 -18.20 -24.72
CA SER A 499 -14.65 -16.98 -23.97
C SER A 499 -14.18 -15.69 -24.66
N LEU A 500 -13.19 -15.76 -25.56
CA LEU A 500 -12.64 -14.63 -26.32
C LEU A 500 -13.24 -14.52 -27.73
N LYS A 501 -14.27 -15.32 -28.05
CA LYS A 501 -14.93 -15.29 -29.36
C LYS A 501 -15.58 -13.93 -29.65
N LYS A 502 -16.11 -13.25 -28.62
CA LYS A 502 -16.63 -11.88 -28.73
C LYS A 502 -15.49 -10.86 -28.65
N ASN A 503 -15.43 -9.90 -29.57
CA ASN A 503 -14.32 -8.95 -29.67
C ASN A 503 -14.12 -8.11 -28.41
N VAL A 504 -15.21 -7.67 -27.78
CA VAL A 504 -15.20 -6.99 -26.48
C VAL A 504 -14.37 -7.68 -25.39
N ASN A 505 -14.39 -9.02 -25.31
CA ASN A 505 -13.65 -9.76 -24.30
C ASN A 505 -12.15 -9.80 -24.62
N LYS A 506 -11.76 -9.45 -25.86
CA LYS A 506 -10.37 -9.31 -26.26
C LYS A 506 -9.78 -8.01 -25.73
N PHE A 507 -10.59 -6.98 -25.49
CA PHE A 507 -10.11 -5.66 -25.06
C PHE A 507 -9.29 -5.71 -23.77
N THR A 508 -9.73 -6.50 -22.79
CA THR A 508 -9.04 -6.67 -21.49
C THR A 508 -7.62 -7.20 -21.60
N PHE A 509 -7.27 -7.86 -22.72
CA PHE A 509 -5.92 -8.33 -23.02
C PHE A 509 -5.22 -7.47 -24.07
N LEU A 510 -5.99 -6.91 -25.01
CA LEU A 510 -5.50 -6.05 -26.08
C LEU A 510 -4.97 -4.71 -25.54
N GLN A 511 -5.72 -4.07 -24.65
CA GLN A 511 -5.35 -2.79 -24.04
C GLN A 511 -3.98 -2.88 -23.35
N PRO A 512 -3.75 -3.76 -22.35
CA PRO A 512 -2.45 -3.79 -21.66
C PRO A 512 -1.31 -4.20 -22.60
N ALA A 513 -1.54 -5.13 -23.53
CA ALA A 513 -0.51 -5.51 -24.51
C ALA A 513 -0.11 -4.32 -25.42
N SER A 514 -1.10 -3.55 -25.87
CA SER A 514 -0.90 -2.39 -26.73
C SER A 514 -0.25 -1.24 -25.98
N GLU A 515 -0.73 -0.87 -24.78
CA GLU A 515 -0.15 0.20 -23.96
C GLU A 515 1.32 -0.07 -23.63
N GLU A 516 1.62 -1.27 -23.14
CA GLU A 516 2.99 -1.62 -22.75
C GLU A 516 3.94 -1.66 -23.95
N LEU A 517 3.52 -2.24 -25.08
CA LEU A 517 4.37 -2.35 -26.27
C LEU A 517 4.58 -0.97 -26.93
N ASN A 518 3.55 -0.14 -27.04
CA ASN A 518 3.69 1.22 -27.56
C ASN A 518 4.63 2.05 -26.67
N GLN A 519 4.44 2.03 -25.36
CA GLN A 519 5.31 2.77 -24.44
C GLN A 519 6.76 2.28 -24.51
N LEU A 520 6.98 0.96 -24.57
CA LEU A 520 8.32 0.38 -24.70
C LEU A 520 9.03 0.87 -25.97
N ILE A 521 8.37 0.82 -27.12
CA ILE A 521 8.97 1.21 -28.38
C ILE A 521 9.16 2.73 -28.44
N TYR A 522 8.21 3.50 -27.92
CA TYR A 522 8.33 4.94 -27.77
C TYR A 522 9.58 5.31 -26.93
N ASP A 523 9.73 4.71 -25.76
CA ASP A 523 10.86 4.96 -24.86
C ASP A 523 12.19 4.67 -25.54
N LEU A 524 12.28 3.54 -26.24
CA LEU A 524 13.47 3.14 -26.98
C LEU A 524 13.75 4.08 -28.17
N ALA A 525 12.73 4.45 -28.94
CA ALA A 525 12.89 5.35 -30.08
C ALA A 525 13.37 6.75 -29.63
N MET A 526 12.75 7.31 -28.59
CA MET A 526 13.16 8.60 -28.02
C MET A 526 14.57 8.56 -27.46
N GLN A 527 14.93 7.52 -26.69
CA GLN A 527 16.27 7.39 -26.13
C GLN A 527 17.33 7.26 -27.23
N MET A 528 17.05 6.53 -28.30
CA MET A 528 17.96 6.41 -29.44
C MET A 528 18.11 7.73 -30.20
N PHE A 529 17.03 8.50 -30.35
CA PHE A 529 17.05 9.79 -31.03
C PHE A 529 17.91 10.83 -30.29
N VAL A 530 17.76 10.95 -28.97
CA VAL A 530 18.46 12.01 -28.20
C VAL A 530 19.96 11.77 -28.04
N LEU A 531 20.46 10.58 -28.40
CA LEU A 531 21.87 10.22 -28.32
C LEU A 531 22.68 10.58 -29.57
N PHE A 532 22.03 11.07 -30.63
CA PHE A 532 22.76 11.54 -31.81
C PHE A 532 23.41 12.90 -31.55
N ASP A 533 24.66 13.05 -31.98
CA ASP A 533 25.40 14.30 -31.88
C ASP A 533 24.69 15.43 -32.65
N GLY A 534 24.66 16.62 -32.05
CA GLY A 534 24.08 17.82 -32.66
C GLY A 534 22.54 17.91 -32.56
N VAL A 535 21.87 17.05 -31.81
CA VAL A 535 20.42 17.16 -31.57
C VAL A 535 20.12 18.35 -30.66
N GLU A 536 19.46 19.37 -31.22
CA GLU A 536 19.07 20.59 -30.52
C GLU A 536 17.74 20.46 -29.77
N GLY A 537 17.51 21.31 -28.77
CA GLY A 537 16.29 21.28 -27.94
C GLY A 537 14.98 21.45 -28.72
N ARG A 538 14.98 22.19 -29.84
CA ARG A 538 13.81 22.31 -30.73
C ARG A 538 13.48 20.97 -31.36
N SER A 539 14.47 20.27 -31.93
CA SER A 539 14.30 18.98 -32.57
C SER A 539 13.89 17.88 -31.58
N VAL A 540 14.42 17.94 -30.34
CA VAL A 540 13.92 17.08 -29.25
C VAL A 540 12.44 17.32 -28.99
N THR A 541 12.01 18.57 -28.93
CA THR A 541 10.59 18.90 -28.70
C THR A 541 9.71 18.43 -29.86
N ASN A 542 10.12 18.68 -31.10
CA ASN A 542 9.42 18.21 -32.29
C ASN A 542 9.29 16.67 -32.29
N MET A 543 10.39 15.96 -32.09
CA MET A 543 10.38 14.49 -32.08
C MET A 543 9.57 13.92 -30.91
N THR A 544 9.61 14.56 -29.74
CA THR A 544 8.77 14.20 -28.60
C THR A 544 7.30 14.32 -28.98
N ASN A 545 6.89 15.41 -29.64
CA ASN A 545 5.51 15.60 -30.10
C ASN A 545 5.12 14.56 -31.15
N ILE A 546 5.99 14.28 -32.13
CA ILE A 546 5.72 13.29 -33.18
C ILE A 546 5.55 11.89 -32.58
N LEU A 547 6.54 11.41 -31.81
CA LEU A 547 6.51 10.06 -31.26
C LEU A 547 5.45 9.90 -30.16
N SER A 548 5.16 10.95 -29.37
CA SER A 548 4.07 10.88 -28.39
C SER A 548 2.70 10.83 -29.08
N THR A 549 2.56 11.45 -30.25
CA THR A 549 1.34 11.31 -31.07
C THR A 549 1.18 9.89 -31.60
N PHE A 550 2.26 9.23 -32.03
CA PHE A 550 2.20 7.80 -32.38
C PHE A 550 1.79 6.96 -31.17
N ASN A 551 2.36 7.23 -29.99
CA ASN A 551 2.04 6.53 -28.75
C ASN A 551 0.57 6.73 -28.33
N ASP A 552 0.08 7.97 -28.36
CA ASP A 552 -1.29 8.35 -27.99
C ASP A 552 -2.33 7.84 -29.01
N CYS A 553 -1.96 7.69 -30.28
CA CYS A 553 -2.80 7.07 -31.31
C CYS A 553 -2.65 5.54 -31.41
N HIS A 554 -1.79 4.95 -30.57
CA HIS A 554 -1.44 3.52 -30.61
C HIS A 554 -1.00 3.04 -32.01
N ASP A 555 -0.26 3.89 -32.73
CA ASP A 555 0.34 3.57 -34.04
C ASP A 555 1.66 2.84 -33.83
N ILE A 556 1.55 1.57 -33.45
CA ILE A 556 2.69 0.73 -33.11
C ILE A 556 3.62 0.50 -34.30
N SER A 557 3.07 0.43 -35.51
CA SER A 557 3.86 0.30 -36.74
C SER A 557 4.75 1.52 -36.97
N ALA A 558 4.23 2.73 -36.80
CA ALA A 558 5.01 3.96 -36.94
C ALA A 558 6.10 4.08 -35.86
N LEU A 559 5.77 3.74 -34.60
CA LEU A 559 6.75 3.69 -33.51
C LEU A 559 7.88 2.71 -33.81
N TRP A 560 7.53 1.50 -34.24
CA TRP A 560 8.51 0.47 -34.57
C TRP A 560 9.39 0.89 -35.76
N ALA A 561 8.80 1.44 -36.81
CA ALA A 561 9.54 1.96 -37.96
C ALA A 561 10.53 3.06 -37.54
N SER A 562 10.10 3.97 -36.66
CA SER A 562 10.93 5.04 -36.12
C SER A 562 12.10 4.50 -35.29
N PHE A 563 11.83 3.56 -34.40
CA PHE A 563 12.85 2.88 -33.62
C PHE A 563 13.88 2.18 -34.52
N VAL A 564 13.41 1.38 -35.48
CA VAL A 564 14.28 0.67 -36.41
C VAL A 564 15.13 1.63 -37.24
N TYR A 565 14.55 2.73 -37.69
CA TYR A 565 15.25 3.78 -38.42
C TYR A 565 16.40 4.38 -37.60
N TYR A 566 16.17 4.74 -36.34
CA TYR A 566 17.24 5.24 -35.46
C TYR A 566 18.26 4.16 -35.11
N SER A 567 17.82 2.92 -34.90
CA SER A 567 18.73 1.80 -34.57
C SER A 567 19.77 1.53 -35.66
N LYS A 568 19.41 1.75 -36.93
CA LYS A 568 20.30 1.54 -38.08
C LYS A 568 21.20 2.74 -38.41
N LYS A 569 20.91 3.92 -37.86
CA LYS A 569 21.67 5.15 -38.14
C LYS A 569 22.82 5.34 -37.16
N THR A 570 23.92 5.88 -37.68
CA THR A 570 25.11 6.29 -36.92
C THR A 570 25.22 7.81 -36.74
N ALA A 571 24.61 8.60 -37.63
CA ALA A 571 24.56 10.07 -37.54
C ALA A 571 23.25 10.63 -38.11
N MET A 572 22.89 11.86 -37.72
CA MET A 572 21.71 12.60 -38.21
C MET A 572 22.08 14.00 -38.70
N PRO A 573 22.58 14.14 -39.95
CA PRO A 573 23.10 15.42 -40.45
C PRO A 573 22.01 16.47 -40.73
N ASN A 574 20.76 16.07 -40.96
CA ASN A 574 19.64 17.00 -41.18
C ASN A 574 18.42 16.59 -40.34
N LEU A 575 18.18 17.30 -39.24
CA LEU A 575 17.10 17.03 -38.29
C LEU A 575 15.72 17.33 -38.87
N ALA A 576 15.57 18.40 -39.66
CA ALA A 576 14.29 18.75 -40.27
C ALA A 576 13.83 17.71 -41.31
N VAL A 577 14.74 17.21 -42.14
CA VAL A 577 14.45 16.09 -43.06
C VAL A 577 14.11 14.83 -42.27
N ASN A 578 14.79 14.60 -41.15
CA ASN A 578 14.51 13.46 -40.29
C ASN A 578 13.08 13.52 -39.72
N GLU A 579 12.67 14.66 -39.19
CA GLU A 579 11.31 14.91 -38.68
C GLU A 579 10.27 14.61 -39.77
N ARG A 580 10.47 15.11 -41.00
CA ARG A 580 9.57 14.84 -42.13
C ARG A 580 9.48 13.35 -42.47
N VAL A 581 10.62 12.65 -42.53
CA VAL A 581 10.66 11.21 -42.80
C VAL A 581 9.89 10.43 -41.73
N VAL A 582 10.04 10.81 -40.45
CA VAL A 582 9.37 10.14 -39.34
C VAL A 582 7.86 10.41 -39.36
N ILE A 583 7.43 11.66 -39.61
CA ILE A 583 6.01 12.02 -39.78
C ILE A 583 5.34 11.14 -40.85
N GLN A 584 6.03 10.88 -41.96
CA GLN A 584 5.54 10.07 -43.08
C GLN A 584 5.42 8.57 -42.77
N MET A 585 5.97 8.08 -41.64
CA MET A 585 5.90 6.66 -41.27
C MET A 585 4.50 6.22 -40.82
N SER A 586 3.67 7.14 -40.32
CA SER A 586 2.31 6.80 -39.91
C SER A 586 1.40 6.56 -41.10
N GLN A 587 0.64 5.46 -41.05
CA GLN A 587 -0.48 5.22 -41.94
C GLN A 587 -1.84 5.38 -41.24
N ASN A 588 -1.84 5.64 -39.93
CA ASN A 588 -3.05 5.86 -39.15
C ASN A 588 -3.66 7.24 -39.51
N PRO A 589 -4.89 7.30 -40.06
CA PRO A 589 -5.51 8.56 -40.48
C PRO A 589 -5.61 9.59 -39.36
N ARG A 590 -5.98 9.17 -38.15
CA ARG A 590 -6.09 10.04 -36.98
C ARG A 590 -4.73 10.64 -36.62
N CYS A 591 -3.69 9.81 -36.63
CA CYS A 591 -2.35 10.27 -36.34
C CYS A 591 -1.85 11.26 -37.40
N LYS A 592 -2.15 11.02 -38.68
CA LYS A 592 -1.82 11.96 -39.78
C LYS A 592 -2.49 13.32 -39.57
N THR A 593 -3.77 13.33 -39.21
CA THR A 593 -4.50 14.58 -38.94
C THR A 593 -3.84 15.38 -37.81
N LEU A 594 -3.59 14.74 -36.66
CA LEU A 594 -2.96 15.42 -35.52
C LEU A 594 -1.56 15.94 -35.84
N LEU A 595 -0.76 15.14 -36.56
CA LEU A 595 0.57 15.58 -36.99
C LEU A 595 0.51 16.74 -37.97
N ALA A 596 -0.46 16.77 -38.88
CA ALA A 596 -0.65 17.87 -39.82
C ALA A 596 -1.07 19.18 -39.11
N GLU A 597 -1.85 19.08 -38.04
CA GLU A 597 -2.22 20.24 -37.21
C GLU A 597 -1.02 20.80 -36.42
N MET A 598 -0.15 19.93 -35.91
CA MET A 598 1.04 20.35 -35.14
C MET A 598 2.19 20.82 -36.03
N PHE A 599 2.29 20.28 -37.25
CA PHE A 599 3.33 20.59 -38.21
C PHE A 599 2.72 20.95 -39.58
N PRO A 600 1.91 22.04 -39.66
CA PRO A 600 1.34 22.49 -40.91
C PRO A 600 2.49 22.84 -41.86
N GLU A 601 2.39 22.41 -43.12
CA GLU A 601 3.46 22.41 -44.13
C GLU A 601 4.46 23.57 -43.95
N SER A 602 5.62 23.26 -43.38
CA SER A 602 6.79 24.14 -43.33
C SER A 602 7.61 24.05 -44.60
#